data_AF-D0NA68-F1
#
_entry.id   AF-D0NA68-F1
#
_cell.length_a   1.000
_cell.length_b   1.000
_cell.length_c   1.000
_cell.angle_alpha   90.00
_cell.angle_beta   90.00
_cell.angle_gamma   90.00
#
_symmetry.space_group_name_H-M   'P 1'
#
loop_
_entity.id
_entity.type
_entity.pdbx_description
1 polymer ?
#
loop_
_entity_poly.entity_id
_entity_poly.type
_entity_poly.pdbx_seq_one_letter_code
_entity_poly.pdbx_strand_id
1 'polypeptide(L)'
;MSIPQPIFEVIRPPELSSWEHAALIEWHREWERYVEKIRHRCTTTGETFENVVATVKGSVKRKTLRNLATYVLKKPVDSVTDADIMAAVVARCSTLKNEFVPDVTSLFRQKLKMDLSIDDCDARIFLYYEDFNGITAANYKSRSKARCRLLVDNLQPPILKAQIARLIDLERRLCCKG
;
A
#
# COMPACT_ATOMS: atom_id res chain seq x y z
N MET A 1 0.72 1.29 47.61
CA MET A 1 0.55 2.21 46.46
C MET A 1 0.10 1.37 45.28
N SER A 2 -1.12 1.57 44.75
CA SER A 2 -1.59 0.82 43.58
C SER A 2 -1.01 1.44 42.32
N ILE A 3 -0.33 0.64 41.50
CA ILE A 3 0.11 1.02 40.16
C ILE A 3 -1.17 1.33 39.36
N PRO A 4 -1.29 2.51 38.71
CA PRO A 4 -2.44 2.79 37.86
C PRO A 4 -2.49 1.72 36.76
N GLN A 5 -3.61 1.01 36.65
CA GLN A 5 -3.82 0.11 35.51
C GLN A 5 -3.77 0.96 34.24
N PRO A 6 -2.90 0.64 33.26
CA PRO A 6 -2.89 1.37 32.01
C PRO A 6 -4.27 1.23 31.36
N ILE A 7 -4.89 2.36 31.03
CA ILE A 7 -6.12 2.38 30.24
C ILE A 7 -5.71 1.98 28.82
N PHE A 8 -5.79 0.69 28.52
CA PHE A 8 -5.54 0.21 27.16
C PHE A 8 -6.75 0.56 26.30
N GLU A 9 -6.55 1.44 25.32
CA GLU A 9 -7.50 1.65 24.25
C GLU A 9 -7.75 0.30 23.55
N VAL A 10 -9.03 -0.09 23.43
CA VAL A 10 -9.39 -1.36 22.78
C VAL A 10 -9.08 -1.23 21.29
N ILE A 11 -7.94 -1.80 20.87
CA ILE A 11 -7.56 -1.89 19.46
C ILE A 11 -8.48 -2.90 18.77
N ARG A 12 -9.42 -2.43 17.96
CA ARG A 12 -10.40 -3.28 17.25
C ARG A 12 -9.89 -3.66 15.84
N PRO A 13 -10.10 -4.90 15.40
CA PRO A 13 -9.86 -5.26 14.01
C PRO A 13 -10.87 -4.56 13.08
N PRO A 14 -10.47 -4.19 11.85
CA PRO A 14 -11.40 -3.61 10.87
C PRO A 14 -12.37 -4.67 10.35
N GLU A 15 -13.64 -4.31 10.15
CA GLU A 15 -14.64 -5.25 9.60
C GLU A 15 -14.66 -5.22 8.07
N LEU A 16 -14.42 -6.36 7.43
CA LEU A 16 -14.60 -6.50 5.99
C LEU A 16 -16.09 -6.72 5.66
N SER A 17 -16.75 -5.64 5.27
CA SER A 17 -18.19 -5.62 5.00
C SER A 17 -18.54 -5.61 3.50
N SER A 18 -17.64 -5.17 2.62
CA SER A 18 -17.84 -5.04 1.18
C SER A 18 -16.73 -5.71 0.37
N TRP A 19 -17.07 -6.22 -0.81
CA TRP A 19 -16.11 -6.80 -1.77
C TRP A 19 -15.76 -5.83 -2.93
N GLU A 20 -16.12 -4.56 -2.77
CA GLU A 20 -15.70 -3.48 -3.68
C GLU A 20 -14.20 -3.22 -3.55
N HIS A 21 -13.52 -2.98 -4.68
CA HIS A 21 -12.06 -2.84 -4.69
C HIS A 21 -11.54 -1.68 -3.82
N ALA A 22 -12.26 -0.56 -3.72
CA ALA A 22 -11.87 0.54 -2.82
C ALA A 22 -11.97 0.12 -1.34
N ALA A 23 -13.07 -0.55 -0.96
CA ALA A 23 -13.25 -1.09 0.38
C ALA A 23 -12.20 -2.16 0.71
N LEU A 24 -11.78 -2.98 -0.26
CA LEU A 24 -10.71 -3.96 -0.07
C LEU A 24 -9.33 -3.32 0.16
N ILE A 25 -9.00 -2.25 -0.57
CA ILE A 25 -7.75 -1.50 -0.35
C ILE A 25 -7.75 -0.86 1.03
N GLU A 26 -8.84 -0.20 1.40
CA GLU A 26 -8.99 0.45 2.70
C GLU A 26 -8.90 -0.57 3.83
N TRP A 27 -9.69 -1.65 3.76
CA TRP A 27 -9.66 -2.72 4.76
C TRP A 27 -8.27 -3.35 4.89
N HIS A 28 -7.57 -3.62 3.78
CA HIS A 28 -6.21 -4.18 3.83
C HIS A 28 -5.23 -3.24 4.54
N ARG A 29 -5.30 -1.94 4.26
CA ARG A 29 -4.46 -0.92 4.90
C ARG A 29 -4.77 -0.80 6.39
N GLU A 30 -6.05 -0.83 6.76
CA GLU A 30 -6.47 -0.83 8.17
C GLU A 30 -6.06 -2.11 8.89
N TRP A 31 -6.09 -3.26 8.20
CA TRP A 31 -5.66 -4.54 8.73
C TRP A 31 -4.16 -4.54 9.04
N GLU A 32 -3.32 -4.02 8.14
CA GLU A 32 -1.88 -3.86 8.38
C GLU A 32 -1.61 -2.93 9.58
N ARG A 33 -2.33 -1.80 9.68
CA ARG A 33 -2.23 -0.90 10.83
C ARG A 33 -2.67 -1.55 12.13
N TYR A 34 -3.74 -2.35 12.09
CA TYR A 34 -4.22 -3.11 13.24
C TYR A 34 -3.14 -4.10 13.72
N VAL A 35 -2.59 -4.90 12.80
CA VAL A 35 -1.52 -5.86 13.10
C VAL A 35 -0.32 -5.18 13.74
N GLU A 36 0.11 -4.03 13.20
CA GLU A 36 1.24 -3.28 13.74
C GLU A 36 0.97 -2.79 15.17
N LYS A 37 -0.23 -2.25 15.43
CA LYS A 37 -0.64 -1.84 16.78
C LYS A 37 -0.65 -3.02 17.76
N ILE A 38 -1.10 -4.20 17.34
CA ILE A 38 -1.08 -5.41 18.17
C ILE A 38 0.36 -5.86 18.45
N ARG A 39 1.26 -5.84 17.46
CA ARG A 39 2.68 -6.14 17.65
C ARG A 39 3.35 -5.20 18.65
N HIS A 40 3.05 -3.90 18.53
CA HIS A 40 3.54 -2.91 19.47
C HIS A 40 3.05 -3.18 20.89
N ARG A 41 1.74 -3.45 21.06
CA ARG A 41 1.17 -3.81 22.37
C ARG A 41 1.86 -5.04 22.96
N CYS A 42 2.01 -6.11 22.19
CA CYS A 42 2.71 -7.33 22.62
C CYS A 42 4.14 -7.05 23.13
N THR A 43 4.85 -6.13 22.48
CA THR A 43 6.20 -5.74 22.88
C THR A 43 6.20 -5.03 24.23
N THR A 44 5.17 -4.22 24.51
CA THR A 44 5.02 -3.49 25.78
C THR A 44 4.48 -4.35 26.91
N THR A 45 3.55 -5.28 26.63
CA THR A 45 2.83 -6.08 27.63
C THR A 45 3.44 -7.47 27.87
N GLY A 46 4.26 -7.96 26.94
CA GLY A 46 4.76 -9.34 26.95
C GLY A 46 3.72 -10.37 26.48
N GLU A 47 2.57 -9.95 25.94
CA GLU A 47 1.55 -10.84 25.39
C GLU A 47 2.05 -11.57 24.13
N THR A 48 1.70 -12.84 23.98
CA THR A 48 1.96 -13.62 22.76
C THR A 48 1.06 -13.15 21.61
N PHE A 49 1.65 -12.68 20.51
CA PHE A 49 0.95 -12.09 19.37
C PHE A 49 -0.19 -12.95 18.82
N GLU A 50 0.05 -14.26 18.67
CA GLU A 50 -0.91 -15.21 18.13
C GLU A 50 -2.19 -15.30 18.98
N ASN A 51 -2.09 -15.01 20.28
CA ASN A 51 -3.23 -15.09 21.19
C ASN A 51 -4.10 -13.83 21.17
N VAL A 52 -3.55 -12.69 20.72
CA VAL A 52 -4.23 -11.39 20.77
C VAL A 52 -4.64 -10.85 19.41
N VAL A 53 -4.02 -11.31 18.33
CA VAL A 53 -4.41 -10.92 16.98
C VAL A 53 -5.74 -11.57 16.59
N ALA A 54 -6.65 -10.79 16.01
CA ALA A 54 -7.87 -11.31 15.43
C ALA A 54 -7.57 -12.17 14.20
N THR A 55 -8.42 -13.17 13.94
CA THR A 55 -8.37 -13.94 12.70
C THR A 55 -8.92 -13.10 11.54
N VAL A 56 -8.34 -13.25 10.36
CA VAL A 56 -8.83 -12.60 9.13
C VAL A 56 -10.27 -13.04 8.89
N LYS A 57 -10.57 -14.34 9.00
CA LYS A 57 -11.93 -14.87 8.89
C LYS A 57 -12.88 -14.26 9.91
N GLY A 58 -12.41 -14.02 11.14
CA GLY A 58 -13.17 -13.37 12.22
C GLY A 58 -13.49 -11.89 11.95
N SER A 59 -12.67 -11.22 11.15
CA SER A 59 -12.91 -9.83 10.72
C SER A 59 -13.85 -9.69 9.51
N VAL A 60 -14.25 -10.77 8.86
CA VAL A 60 -15.17 -10.71 7.72
C VAL A 60 -16.62 -10.79 8.19
N LYS A 61 -17.45 -9.84 7.75
CA LYS A 61 -18.89 -9.87 8.02
C LYS A 61 -19.50 -11.16 7.49
N ARG A 62 -20.33 -11.84 8.30
CA ARG A 62 -20.90 -13.18 7.99
C ARG A 62 -21.50 -13.29 6.57
N LYS A 63 -22.28 -12.30 6.15
CA LYS A 63 -22.89 -12.27 4.80
C LYS A 63 -21.83 -12.23 3.69
N THR A 64 -20.80 -11.41 3.89
CA THR A 64 -19.66 -11.25 2.98
C THR A 64 -18.82 -12.52 2.94
N LEU A 65 -18.55 -13.14 4.08
CA LEU A 65 -17.81 -14.40 4.17
C LEU A 65 -18.51 -15.53 3.41
N ARG A 66 -19.84 -15.66 3.55
CA ARG A 66 -20.62 -16.67 2.81
C ARG A 66 -20.51 -16.45 1.29
N ASN A 67 -20.69 -15.21 0.83
CA ASN A 67 -20.59 -14.89 -0.59
C ASN A 67 -19.16 -15.10 -1.12
N LEU A 68 -18.15 -14.74 -0.33
CA LEU A 68 -16.75 -14.94 -0.66
C LEU A 68 -16.42 -16.43 -0.85
N ALA A 69 -16.86 -17.25 0.11
CA ALA A 69 -16.68 -18.70 0.08
C ALA A 69 -17.31 -19.32 -1.17
N THR A 70 -18.57 -18.96 -1.47
CA THR A 70 -19.32 -19.50 -2.62
C THR A 70 -18.74 -19.03 -3.96
N TYR A 71 -18.56 -17.72 -4.15
CA TYR A 71 -18.33 -17.15 -5.49
C TYR A 71 -16.87 -16.94 -5.84
N VAL A 72 -16.01 -16.66 -4.85
CA VAL A 72 -14.59 -16.33 -5.10
C VAL A 72 -13.71 -17.53 -4.81
N LEU A 73 -13.86 -18.12 -3.62
CA LEU A 73 -13.00 -19.23 -3.17
C LEU A 73 -13.51 -20.61 -3.61
N LYS A 74 -14.78 -20.70 -4.04
CA LYS A 74 -15.46 -21.92 -4.50
C LYS A 74 -15.27 -23.12 -3.56
N LYS A 75 -15.41 -22.86 -2.25
CA LYS A 75 -15.25 -23.88 -1.19
C LYS A 75 -16.24 -23.66 -0.04
N PRO A 76 -16.55 -24.68 0.77
CA PRO A 76 -17.44 -24.51 1.92
C PRO A 76 -16.84 -23.55 2.95
N VAL A 77 -17.69 -22.79 3.63
CA VAL A 77 -17.30 -21.74 4.60
C VAL A 77 -16.40 -22.31 5.71
N ASP A 78 -16.64 -23.55 6.13
CA ASP A 78 -15.87 -24.19 7.19
C ASP A 78 -14.42 -24.46 6.77
N SER A 79 -14.18 -24.76 5.49
CA SER A 79 -12.84 -24.98 4.92
C SER A 79 -12.12 -23.70 4.50
N VAL A 80 -12.75 -22.53 4.62
CA VAL A 80 -12.09 -21.25 4.35
C VAL A 80 -11.13 -20.91 5.49
N THR A 81 -9.87 -20.64 5.15
CA THR A 81 -8.82 -20.22 6.07
C THR A 81 -8.53 -18.72 5.96
N ASP A 82 -7.85 -18.16 6.95
CA ASP A 82 -7.37 -16.77 6.92
C ASP A 82 -6.47 -16.49 5.71
N ALA A 83 -5.61 -17.47 5.37
CA ALA A 83 -4.71 -17.38 4.23
C ALA A 83 -5.48 -17.29 2.90
N ASP A 84 -6.58 -18.04 2.75
CA ASP A 84 -7.42 -17.98 1.55
C ASP A 84 -8.05 -16.61 1.34
N ILE A 85 -8.58 -16.03 2.42
CA ILE A 85 -9.21 -14.72 2.39
C ILE A 85 -8.17 -13.66 2.07
N MET A 86 -7.03 -13.68 2.76
CA MET A 86 -5.96 -12.71 2.54
C MET A 86 -5.39 -12.79 1.12
N ALA A 87 -5.18 -14.01 0.60
CA ALA A 87 -4.75 -14.20 -0.78
C ALA A 87 -5.75 -13.62 -1.79
N ALA A 88 -7.06 -13.83 -1.58
CA ALA A 88 -8.10 -13.27 -2.44
C ALA A 88 -8.17 -11.73 -2.38
N VAL A 89 -8.02 -11.15 -1.18
CA VAL A 89 -7.96 -9.68 -1.00
C VAL A 89 -6.75 -9.12 -1.74
N VAL A 90 -5.54 -9.66 -1.51
CA VAL A 90 -4.31 -9.20 -2.15
C VAL A 90 -4.37 -9.34 -3.67
N ALA A 91 -4.87 -10.47 -4.17
CA ALA A 91 -5.05 -10.68 -5.60
C ALA A 91 -5.98 -9.62 -6.19
N ARG A 92 -7.12 -9.35 -5.56
CA ARG A 92 -8.09 -8.37 -6.06
C ARG A 92 -7.63 -6.92 -5.92
N CYS A 93 -6.86 -6.59 -4.88
CA CYS A 93 -6.21 -5.28 -4.74
C CYS A 93 -5.10 -5.08 -5.78
N SER A 94 -4.46 -6.16 -6.23
CA SER A 94 -3.40 -6.09 -7.25
C SER A 94 -3.92 -5.97 -8.69
N THR A 95 -5.17 -6.34 -8.94
CA THR A 95 -5.81 -6.20 -10.26
C THR A 95 -6.42 -4.81 -10.42
N LEU A 96 -5.99 -4.04 -11.41
CA LEU A 96 -6.60 -2.76 -11.78
C LEU A 96 -8.10 -2.95 -12.06
N LYS A 97 -8.96 -2.06 -11.54
CA LYS A 97 -10.40 -2.07 -11.84
C LYS A 97 -10.61 -1.99 -13.37
N ASN A 98 -11.31 -2.98 -13.92
CA ASN A 98 -12.01 -2.90 -15.21
C ASN A 98 -11.18 -2.41 -16.42
N GLU A 99 -9.95 -2.89 -16.61
CA GLU A 99 -9.08 -2.46 -17.71
C GLU A 99 -8.81 -0.94 -17.77
N PHE A 100 -9.30 -0.18 -16.79
CA PHE A 100 -9.09 1.23 -16.71
C PHE A 100 -7.75 1.44 -16.05
N VAL A 101 -6.73 1.62 -16.88
CA VAL A 101 -5.50 2.28 -16.46
C VAL A 101 -5.91 3.73 -16.20
N PRO A 102 -6.06 4.19 -14.93
CA PRO A 102 -6.21 5.63 -14.69
C PRO A 102 -5.05 6.32 -15.40
N ASP A 103 -5.26 7.49 -16.01
CA ASP A 103 -4.18 8.23 -16.65
C ASP A 103 -3.12 8.58 -15.60
N VAL A 104 -2.17 7.65 -15.47
CA VAL A 104 -1.11 7.68 -14.46
C VAL A 104 -0.30 8.94 -14.65
N THR A 105 -0.10 9.32 -15.90
CA THR A 105 0.66 10.49 -16.26
C THR A 105 -0.03 11.76 -15.77
N SER A 106 -1.36 11.89 -15.88
CA SER A 106 -2.05 13.07 -15.31
C SER A 106 -2.09 13.05 -13.79
N LEU A 107 -2.28 11.90 -13.14
CA LEU A 107 -2.27 11.81 -11.68
C LEU A 107 -0.94 12.27 -11.09
N PHE A 108 0.18 11.81 -11.66
CA PHE A 108 1.52 12.22 -11.23
C PHE A 108 1.79 13.69 -11.56
N ARG A 109 1.39 14.21 -12.72
CA ARG A 109 1.54 15.65 -13.02
C ARG A 109 0.77 16.55 -12.05
N GLN A 110 -0.39 16.10 -11.59
CA GLN A 110 -1.21 16.86 -10.65
C GLN A 110 -0.64 16.82 -9.25
N LYS A 111 -0.25 15.63 -8.77
CA LYS A 111 0.07 15.40 -7.36
C LYS A 111 1.56 15.40 -7.03
N LEU A 112 2.42 15.02 -7.96
CA LEU A 112 3.86 14.95 -7.73
C LEU A 112 4.55 16.19 -8.30
N LYS A 113 4.80 17.17 -7.43
CA LYS A 113 5.54 18.38 -7.77
C LYS A 113 6.64 18.58 -6.75
N MET A 114 7.87 18.81 -7.24
CA MET A 114 8.97 19.17 -6.37
C MET A 114 8.74 20.58 -5.84
N ASP A 115 8.73 20.74 -4.53
CA ASP A 115 8.58 22.04 -3.88
C ASP A 115 9.89 22.82 -3.93
N LEU A 116 9.96 23.80 -4.84
CA LEU A 116 11.14 24.64 -5.04
C LEU A 116 11.31 25.72 -3.95
N SER A 117 10.34 25.89 -3.05
CA SER A 117 10.48 26.80 -1.90
C SER A 117 11.42 26.24 -0.82
N ILE A 118 11.68 24.93 -0.85
CA ILE A 118 12.64 24.27 0.03
C ILE A 118 14.04 24.52 -0.51
N ASP A 119 14.83 25.27 0.27
CA ASP A 119 16.22 25.63 -0.07
C ASP A 119 17.18 24.43 0.06
N ASP A 120 17.00 23.63 1.11
CA ASP A 120 17.77 22.40 1.34
C ASP A 120 17.47 21.37 0.24
N CYS A 121 18.48 21.07 -0.56
CA CYS A 121 18.36 20.18 -1.71
C CYS A 121 18.07 18.73 -1.29
N ASP A 122 18.65 18.26 -0.20
CA ASP A 122 18.48 16.88 0.26
C ASP A 122 17.08 16.69 0.84
N ALA A 123 16.59 17.63 1.65
CA ALA A 123 15.23 17.64 2.18
C ALA A 123 14.19 17.71 1.05
N ARG A 124 14.43 18.56 0.04
CA ARG A 124 13.56 18.70 -1.13
C ARG A 124 13.46 17.41 -1.93
N ILE A 125 14.60 16.75 -2.16
CA ILE A 125 14.66 15.46 -2.86
C ILE A 125 13.95 14.39 -2.02
N PHE A 126 14.21 14.35 -0.72
CA PHE A 126 13.61 13.37 0.19
C PHE A 126 12.08 13.43 0.16
N LEU A 127 11.49 14.62 0.34
CA LEU A 127 10.03 14.81 0.31
C LEU A 127 9.43 14.44 -1.05
N TYR A 128 10.13 14.77 -2.13
CA TYR A 128 9.71 14.38 -3.48
C TYR A 128 9.65 12.84 -3.66
N TYR A 129 10.61 12.10 -3.09
CA TYR A 129 10.60 10.63 -3.09
C TYR A 129 9.52 10.07 -2.16
N GLU A 130 9.26 10.70 -1.02
CA GLU A 130 8.19 10.31 -0.11
C GLU A 130 6.81 10.41 -0.80
N ASP A 131 6.53 11.53 -1.46
CA ASP A 131 5.30 11.74 -2.23
C ASP A 131 5.15 10.73 -3.37
N PHE A 132 6.24 10.49 -4.12
CA PHE A 132 6.27 9.49 -5.19
C PHE A 132 5.95 8.09 -4.65
N ASN A 133 6.57 7.70 -3.53
CA ASN A 133 6.35 6.41 -2.91
C ASN A 133 4.92 6.27 -2.35
N GLY A 134 4.37 7.34 -1.76
CA GLY A 134 2.97 7.38 -1.32
C GLY A 134 1.98 7.16 -2.48
N ILE A 135 2.19 7.83 -3.62
CA ILE A 135 1.33 7.66 -4.81
C ILE A 135 1.49 6.25 -5.40
N THR A 136 2.71 5.71 -5.46
CA THR A 136 2.95 4.38 -6.04
C THR A 136 2.48 3.23 -5.15
N ALA A 137 2.64 3.32 -3.83
CA ALA A 137 2.18 2.30 -2.88
C ALA A 137 0.66 2.14 -2.90
N ALA A 138 -0.08 3.24 -3.07
CA ALA A 138 -1.54 3.24 -3.13
C ALA A 138 -2.11 2.69 -4.45
N ASN A 139 -1.33 2.67 -5.54
CA ASN A 139 -1.88 2.44 -6.88
C ASN A 139 -1.16 1.39 -7.73
N TYR A 140 0.08 0.96 -7.39
CA TYR A 140 0.89 0.13 -8.30
C TYR A 140 1.81 -0.89 -7.60
N LYS A 141 1.60 -2.18 -7.86
CA LYS A 141 2.58 -3.25 -7.62
C LYS A 141 3.49 -3.41 -8.86
N SER A 142 4.78 -3.12 -8.68
CA SER A 142 5.93 -3.57 -9.50
C SER A 142 5.90 -3.38 -11.04
N ARG A 143 6.13 -2.15 -11.53
CA ARG A 143 6.76 -1.91 -12.85
C ARG A 143 7.86 -0.84 -12.74
N SER A 144 9.08 -1.26 -12.40
CA SER A 144 10.23 -0.37 -12.15
C SER A 144 10.54 0.58 -13.30
N LYS A 145 10.49 0.10 -14.56
CA LYS A 145 10.72 0.96 -15.75
C LYS A 145 9.69 2.09 -15.90
N ALA A 146 8.42 1.83 -15.59
CA ALA A 146 7.36 2.84 -15.62
C ALA A 146 7.51 3.85 -14.48
N ARG A 147 7.96 3.39 -13.30
CA ARG A 147 8.27 4.23 -12.13
C ARG A 147 9.39 5.22 -12.42
N CYS A 148 10.51 4.77 -12.99
CA CYS A 148 11.63 5.66 -13.36
C CYS A 148 11.21 6.72 -14.37
N ARG A 149 10.38 6.36 -15.36
CA ARG A 149 9.87 7.31 -16.35
C ARG A 149 9.00 8.38 -15.72
N LEU A 150 8.05 8.00 -14.86
CA LEU A 150 7.17 8.94 -14.14
C LEU A 150 7.97 9.88 -13.23
N LEU A 151 9.02 9.38 -12.58
CA LEU A 151 9.87 10.20 -11.73
C LEU A 151 10.60 11.26 -12.55
N VAL A 152 11.27 10.87 -13.64
CA VAL A 152 11.97 11.81 -14.52
C VAL A 152 11.00 12.79 -15.18
N ASP A 153 9.79 12.33 -15.55
CA ASP A 153 8.80 13.16 -16.24
C ASP A 153 8.26 14.31 -15.38
N ASN A 154 8.32 14.20 -14.05
CA ASN A 154 7.79 15.18 -13.11
C ASN A 154 8.89 15.96 -12.37
N LEU A 155 10.17 15.82 -12.74
CA LEU A 155 11.25 16.60 -12.17
C LEU A 155 11.10 18.09 -12.49
N GLN A 156 11.37 18.91 -11.48
CA GLN A 156 11.49 20.36 -11.58
C GLN A 156 12.83 20.77 -10.95
N PRO A 157 13.50 21.81 -11.45
CA PRO A 157 13.13 22.63 -12.61
C PRO A 157 13.30 21.89 -13.96
N PRO A 158 12.73 22.40 -15.07
CA PRO A 158 12.78 21.72 -16.38
C PRO A 158 14.19 21.46 -16.89
N ILE A 159 15.15 22.31 -16.49
CA ILE A 159 16.56 22.15 -16.85
C ILE A 159 17.19 20.91 -16.20
N LEU A 160 16.84 20.62 -14.94
CA LEU A 160 17.28 19.41 -14.24
C LEU A 160 16.68 18.17 -14.90
N LYS A 161 15.39 18.21 -15.24
CA LYS A 161 14.73 17.15 -16.02
C LYS A 161 15.47 16.87 -17.32
N ALA A 162 15.81 17.91 -18.08
CA ALA A 162 16.52 17.78 -19.36
C ALA A 162 17.93 17.20 -19.19
N GLN A 163 18.65 17.59 -18.13
CA GLN A 163 19.98 17.05 -17.81
C GLN A 163 19.91 15.55 -17.46
N ILE A 164 19.01 15.17 -16.55
CA ILE A 164 18.83 13.77 -16.14
C ILE A 164 18.39 12.90 -17.33
N ALA A 165 17.48 13.40 -18.18
CA ALA A 165 17.07 12.68 -19.38
C ALA A 165 18.24 12.40 -20.34
N ARG A 166 19.12 13.39 -20.55
CA ARG A 166 20.34 13.22 -21.37
C ARG A 166 21.30 12.20 -20.77
N LEU A 167 21.50 12.22 -19.45
CA LEU A 167 22.36 11.26 -18.76
C LEU A 167 21.85 9.82 -18.91
N ILE A 168 20.55 9.60 -18.73
CA ILE A 168 19.90 8.29 -18.90
C ILE A 168 20.07 7.79 -20.35
N ASP A 169 19.91 8.66 -21.35
CA ASP A 169 20.07 8.29 -22.75
C ASP A 169 21.53 7.95 -23.11
N LEU A 170 22.50 8.64 -22.51
CA LEU A 170 23.92 8.34 -22.67
C LEU A 170 24.27 6.98 -22.06
N GLU A 171 23.82 6.71 -20.84
CA GLU A 171 24.05 5.44 -20.14
C GLU A 171 23.44 4.24 -20.91
N ARG A 172 22.21 4.39 -21.42
CA ARG A 172 21.59 3.37 -22.28
C ARG A 172 22.41 3.06 -23.53
N ARG A 173 22.99 4.08 -24.18
CA ARG A 173 23.83 3.89 -25.37
C ARG A 173 25.15 3.19 -25.07
N LEU A 174 25.68 3.37 -23.86
CA LEU A 174 26.90 2.68 -23.40
C LEU A 174 26.61 1.21 -23.08
N CYS A 175 25.47 0.89 -22.45
CA CYS A 175 25.08 -0.49 -22.14
C CYS A 175 24.71 -1.34 -23.37
N CYS A 176 24.26 -0.74 -24.48
CA CYS A 176 23.93 -1.47 -25.71
C CYS A 176 25.12 -1.71 -26.66
N LYS A 177 26.33 -1.32 -26.26
CA LYS A 177 27.58 -1.52 -27.02
C LYS A 177 28.52 -2.57 -26.39
N GLY A 178 28.07 -3.27 -25.34
CA GLY A 178 28.79 -4.37 -24.68
C GLY A 178 28.15 -5.71 -24.95
#